data_AF-A0A935Y0Q8-F1
#
_entry.id   AF-A0A935Y0Q8-F1
#
_cell.length_a   1.000
_cell.length_b   1.000
_cell.length_c   1.000
_cell.angle_alpha   90.00
_cell.angle_beta   90.00
_cell.angle_gamma   90.00
#
_symmetry.space_group_name_H-M   'P 1'
#
loop_
_entity.id
_entity.type
_entity.pdbx_description
1 polymer ?
#
loop_
_entity_poly.entity_id
_entity_poly.type
_entity_poly.pdbx_seq_one_letter_code
_entity_poly.pdbx_strand_id
1 'polypeptide(L)'
;MSTKIRKTIQKQSNQHLNTNSGMTPAYASPEVFKGDAHPASDIFSLAISIYELATGDIPAGSSGIGIGLAMLNGVKFPNLQGEYSVRFKQLIQKCCELSPSDRASAEDICKWSAHFLEKGFWPELISKQEPSTTPAQMQEPENQQFQNQTSGINSTTDFQLPVTPLPNQSISSMPFQKANPAQNGAHRSLNFAKWAMYAFLFLAGLWLIKFILIRNFSREADLQFAKGNITEARAKYLKAAWFSDDDKIKSKVEVCTQLLQNYKQVGLFAKGRAKVITQTQKTGYVNQAGILKVDTAFAGGREFIDGIAMVFNNDRQYGIVNTQGLLIVPCQYRSIQIKNGGQVVLEDQKGIVEIRKIN
;
A
#
# COMPACT_ATOMS: atom_id res chain seq x y z
N MET A 1 21.00 31.07 24.97
CA MET A 1 22.36 30.87 24.43
C MET A 1 22.71 31.99 23.44
N SER A 2 24.00 32.32 23.29
CA SER A 2 24.46 33.37 22.36
C SER A 2 24.26 32.99 20.89
N THR A 3 23.92 33.95 20.04
CA THR A 3 23.83 33.79 18.58
C THR A 3 25.15 33.40 17.92
N LYS A 4 26.30 33.73 18.53
CA LYS A 4 27.62 33.24 18.09
C LYS A 4 27.72 31.72 18.26
N ILE A 5 27.34 31.19 19.44
CA ILE A 5 27.33 29.74 19.73
C ILE A 5 26.41 29.01 18.74
N ARG A 6 25.22 29.55 18.47
CA ARG A 6 24.27 28.98 17.49
C ARG A 6 24.90 28.86 16.09
N LYS A 7 25.63 29.88 15.63
CA LYS A 7 26.35 29.85 14.35
C LYS A 7 27.56 28.90 14.36
N THR A 8 28.26 28.74 15.48
CA THR A 8 29.36 27.77 15.59
C THR A 8 28.85 26.33 15.50
N ILE A 9 27.79 25.99 16.25
CA ILE A 9 27.15 24.67 16.20
C ILE A 9 26.64 24.37 14.78
N GLN A 10 25.97 25.33 14.14
CA GLN A 10 25.49 25.21 12.76
C GLN A 10 26.63 25.10 11.72
N LYS A 11 27.83 25.64 12.02
CA LYS A 11 29.01 25.46 11.18
C LYS A 11 29.64 24.08 11.38
N GLN A 12 29.67 23.57 12.62
CA GLN A 12 30.16 22.22 12.93
C GLN A 12 29.23 21.12 12.38
N SER A 13 27.90 21.28 12.44
CA SER A 13 26.96 20.36 11.77
C SER A 13 27.22 20.32 10.27
N ASN A 14 27.40 21.48 9.63
CA ASN A 14 27.68 21.54 8.20
C ASN A 14 29.07 21.00 7.82
N GLN A 15 30.03 20.98 8.75
CA GLN A 15 31.32 20.30 8.53
C GLN A 15 31.18 18.76 8.58
N HIS A 16 30.30 18.21 9.41
CA HIS A 16 29.99 16.77 9.42
C HIS A 16 29.09 16.31 8.26
N LEU A 17 28.35 17.22 7.60
CA LEU A 17 27.49 16.88 6.46
C LEU A 17 28.25 16.71 5.13
N ASN A 18 29.51 17.15 5.04
CA ASN A 18 30.27 17.18 3.79
C ASN A 18 30.91 15.84 3.36
N THR A 19 30.67 14.73 4.07
CA THR A 19 31.29 13.42 3.78
C THR A 19 30.34 12.33 3.27
N ASN A 20 29.02 12.42 3.56
CA ASN A 20 28.06 11.37 3.24
C ASN A 20 26.86 11.90 2.42
N SER A 21 27.00 11.90 1.10
CA SER A 21 26.12 12.51 0.09
C SER A 21 24.69 11.94 -0.04
N GLY A 22 24.20 11.17 0.94
CA GLY A 22 22.90 10.50 0.90
C GLY A 22 22.13 10.46 2.24
N MET A 23 22.66 11.07 3.31
CA MET A 23 21.99 11.07 4.62
C MET A 23 20.94 12.18 4.73
N THR A 24 19.71 11.83 5.13
CA THR A 24 18.70 12.82 5.56
C THR A 24 18.79 13.01 7.08
N PRO A 25 19.32 14.13 7.61
CA PRO A 25 19.73 14.20 9.02
C PRO A 25 18.59 14.09 10.03
N ALA A 26 17.34 14.40 9.64
CA ALA A 26 16.18 14.34 10.54
C ALA A 26 15.88 12.90 11.05
N TYR A 27 16.06 11.89 10.19
CA TYR A 27 15.76 10.48 10.46
C TYR A 27 17.00 9.67 10.88
N ALA A 28 18.20 10.19 10.60
CA ALA A 28 19.47 9.51 10.83
C ALA A 28 19.68 9.14 12.31
N SER A 29 20.16 7.90 12.52
CA SER A 29 20.41 7.32 13.84
C SER A 29 21.74 7.79 14.45
N PRO A 30 21.94 7.63 15.77
CA PRO A 30 23.15 8.07 16.48
C PRO A 30 24.46 7.53 15.88
N GLU A 31 24.47 6.27 15.42
CA GLU A 31 25.65 5.64 14.82
C GLU A 31 25.93 6.09 13.37
N VAL A 32 24.91 6.43 12.58
CA VAL A 32 25.11 6.96 11.21
C VAL A 32 25.80 8.34 11.24
N PHE A 33 25.58 9.15 12.28
CA PHE A 33 26.36 10.38 12.51
C PHE A 33 27.84 10.15 12.84
N LYS A 34 28.24 8.93 13.22
CA LYS A 34 29.66 8.53 13.39
C LYS A 34 30.27 7.94 12.11
N GLY A 35 29.43 7.48 11.19
CA GLY A 35 29.83 6.77 9.97
C GLY A 35 29.46 5.27 9.98
N ASP A 36 29.01 4.74 11.11
CA ASP A 36 28.76 3.31 11.32
C ASP A 36 27.29 2.95 11.00
N ALA A 37 26.96 2.71 9.74
CA ALA A 37 25.61 2.32 9.33
C ALA A 37 25.35 0.80 9.50
N HIS A 38 24.21 0.43 10.09
CA HIS A 38 23.80 -0.95 10.36
C HIS A 38 22.31 -1.16 10.00
N PRO A 39 21.81 -2.42 9.84
CA PRO A 39 20.37 -2.66 9.65
C PRO A 39 19.49 -2.13 10.81
N ALA A 40 20.05 -2.02 12.01
CA ALA A 40 19.37 -1.39 13.16
C ALA A 40 19.27 0.15 13.05
N SER A 41 19.99 0.79 12.12
CA SER A 41 19.86 2.21 11.78
C SER A 41 18.58 2.47 10.99
N ASP A 42 18.15 1.50 10.15
CA ASP A 42 16.87 1.56 9.44
C ASP A 42 15.68 1.43 10.40
N ILE A 43 15.81 0.60 11.45
CA ILE A 43 14.82 0.48 12.53
C ILE A 43 14.61 1.82 13.26
N PHE A 44 15.71 2.52 13.57
CA PHE A 44 15.63 3.84 14.17
C PHE A 44 14.96 4.84 13.22
N SER A 45 15.36 4.84 11.95
CA SER A 45 14.80 5.72 10.91
C SER A 45 13.29 5.48 10.71
N LEU A 46 12.84 4.22 10.71
CA LEU A 46 11.44 3.83 10.70
C LEU A 46 10.68 4.37 11.92
N ALA A 47 11.29 4.33 13.10
CA ALA A 47 10.67 4.85 14.32
C ALA A 47 10.51 6.37 14.32
N ILE A 48 11.44 7.11 13.70
CA ILE A 48 11.27 8.56 13.46
C ILE A 48 10.07 8.80 12.51
N SER A 49 9.96 8.03 11.43
CA SER A 49 8.83 8.12 10.49
C SER A 49 7.48 7.79 11.17
N ILE A 50 7.44 6.80 12.07
CA ILE A 50 6.24 6.46 12.86
C ILE A 50 5.90 7.59 13.85
N TYR A 51 6.90 8.21 14.48
CA TYR A 51 6.68 9.37 15.36
C TYR A 51 6.09 10.54 14.58
N GLU A 52 6.67 10.89 13.42
CA GLU A 52 6.19 11.97 12.55
C GLU A 52 4.77 11.70 12.04
N LEU A 53 4.45 10.47 11.63
CA LEU A 53 3.09 10.07 11.23
C LEU A 53 2.07 10.16 12.37
N ALA A 54 2.50 10.04 13.64
CA ALA A 54 1.64 10.14 14.80
C ALA A 54 1.46 11.59 15.30
N THR A 55 2.51 12.40 15.32
CA THR A 55 2.49 13.76 15.89
C THR A 55 2.32 14.89 14.87
N GLY A 56 2.64 14.63 13.60
CA GLY A 56 2.76 15.65 12.55
C GLY A 56 4.06 16.46 12.57
N ASP A 57 5.00 16.14 13.47
CA ASP A 57 6.27 16.84 13.68
C ASP A 57 7.41 15.86 14.02
N ILE A 58 8.64 16.12 13.57
CA ILE A 58 9.82 15.32 13.95
C ILE A 58 10.25 15.55 15.42
N PRO A 59 10.82 14.55 16.12
CA PRO A 59 11.17 14.62 17.56
C PRO A 59 12.05 15.80 18.02
N ALA A 60 12.84 16.40 17.13
CA ALA A 60 13.73 17.55 17.41
C ALA A 60 13.20 18.89 16.87
N GLY A 61 11.96 18.91 16.36
CA GLY A 61 11.33 20.04 15.69
C GLY A 61 12.07 20.52 14.44
N SER A 62 11.67 21.67 13.89
CA SER A 62 12.29 22.32 12.72
C SER A 62 13.68 22.93 12.97
N SER A 63 14.42 22.42 13.97
CA SER A 63 15.76 22.88 14.34
C SER A 63 16.85 22.50 13.33
N GLY A 64 16.57 21.55 12.42
CA GLY A 64 17.50 21.02 11.43
C GLY A 64 18.57 20.07 11.99
N ILE A 65 18.60 19.87 13.31
CA ILE A 65 19.51 18.95 14.01
C ILE A 65 18.77 17.62 14.20
N GLY A 66 19.35 16.54 13.69
CA GLY A 66 18.79 15.19 13.84
C GLY A 66 18.71 14.75 15.30
N ILE A 67 17.61 14.08 15.67
CA ILE A 67 17.44 13.55 17.03
C ILE A 67 18.54 12.55 17.40
N GLY A 68 19.06 11.77 16.42
CA GLY A 68 20.21 10.89 16.63
C GLY A 68 21.48 11.63 17.08
N LEU A 69 21.75 12.82 16.53
CA LEU A 69 22.88 13.65 16.96
C LEU A 69 22.66 14.28 18.35
N ALA A 70 21.41 14.64 18.68
CA ALA A 70 21.06 15.08 20.02
C ALA A 70 21.23 13.95 21.06
N MET A 71 20.89 12.71 20.70
CA MET A 71 21.06 11.53 21.55
C MET A 71 22.52 11.19 21.84
N LEU A 72 23.44 11.40 20.88
CA LEU A 72 24.89 11.33 21.16
C LEU A 72 25.36 12.34 22.22
N ASN A 73 24.61 13.44 22.40
CA ASN A 73 24.87 14.47 23.41
C ASN A 73 24.02 14.28 24.69
N GLY A 74 23.48 13.08 24.92
CA GLY A 74 22.77 12.71 26.15
C GLY A 74 21.28 13.13 26.20
N VAL A 75 20.73 13.72 25.14
CA VAL A 75 19.29 14.00 25.05
C VAL A 75 18.52 12.68 24.87
N LYS A 76 17.60 12.35 25.77
CA LYS A 76 16.75 11.16 25.61
C LYS A 76 15.72 11.35 24.51
N PHE A 77 15.35 10.27 23.82
CA PHE A 77 14.25 10.30 22.86
C PHE A 77 12.95 10.73 23.55
N PRO A 78 12.16 11.67 22.98
CA PRO A 78 10.96 12.18 23.64
C PRO A 78 9.81 11.16 23.58
N ASN A 79 9.10 11.00 24.70
CA ASN A 79 7.89 10.16 24.74
C ASN A 79 6.85 10.66 23.73
N LEU A 80 6.16 9.73 23.07
CA LEU A 80 5.09 10.04 22.13
C LEU A 80 3.92 10.75 22.84
N GLN A 81 3.57 11.95 22.36
CA GLN A 81 2.46 12.75 22.88
C GLN A 81 1.11 12.26 22.32
N GLY A 82 0.00 12.61 22.96
CA GLY A 82 -1.35 12.19 22.53
C GLY A 82 -1.80 10.80 23.04
N GLU A 83 -3.03 10.42 22.68
CA GLU A 83 -3.80 9.32 23.26
C GLU A 83 -3.48 7.93 22.66
N TYR A 84 -2.20 7.63 22.49
CA TYR A 84 -1.75 6.30 22.04
C TYR A 84 -1.62 5.31 23.19
N SER A 85 -1.91 4.03 22.90
CA SER A 85 -1.76 2.95 23.88
C SER A 85 -0.32 2.81 24.38
N VAL A 86 -0.16 2.48 25.67
CA VAL A 86 1.15 2.42 26.35
C VAL A 86 2.13 1.50 25.61
N ARG A 87 1.65 0.34 25.15
CA ARG A 87 2.43 -0.65 24.39
C ARG A 87 2.94 -0.11 23.04
N PHE A 88 2.18 0.76 22.36
CA PHE A 88 2.67 1.42 21.14
C PHE A 88 3.77 2.45 21.43
N LYS A 89 3.64 3.21 22.53
CA LYS A 89 4.68 4.14 22.97
C LYS A 89 5.98 3.40 23.33
N GLN A 90 5.85 2.26 24.01
CA GLN A 90 6.97 1.35 24.33
C GLN A 90 7.63 0.78 23.06
N LEU A 91 6.85 0.42 22.02
CA LEU A 91 7.39 -0.07 20.74
C LEU A 91 8.28 0.97 20.07
N ILE A 92 7.80 2.21 19.94
CA ILE A 92 8.58 3.31 19.34
C ILE A 92 9.83 3.60 20.19
N GLN A 93 9.69 3.67 21.52
CA GLN A 93 10.82 3.87 22.42
C GLN A 93 11.87 2.77 22.26
N LYS A 94 11.46 1.51 22.08
CA LYS A 94 12.36 0.39 21.80
C LYS A 94 13.06 0.49 20.45
N CYS A 95 12.39 0.97 19.41
CA CYS A 95 13.03 1.17 18.11
C CYS A 95 14.00 2.37 18.11
N CYS A 96 13.80 3.34 19.00
CA CYS A 96 14.63 4.54 19.19
C CYS A 96 15.74 4.41 20.25
N GLU A 97 16.12 3.20 20.68
CA GLU A 97 17.13 3.04 21.74
C GLU A 97 18.54 3.46 21.28
N LEU A 98 19.37 3.97 22.19
CA LEU A 98 20.68 4.53 21.85
C LEU A 98 21.63 3.46 21.24
N SER A 99 21.73 2.30 21.87
CA SER A 99 22.52 1.17 21.35
C SER A 99 21.78 0.48 20.19
N PRO A 100 22.43 0.22 19.03
CA PRO A 100 21.81 -0.54 17.95
C PRO A 100 21.34 -1.95 18.36
N SER A 101 22.01 -2.58 19.34
CA SER A 101 21.71 -3.92 19.86
C SER A 101 20.51 -3.98 20.82
N ASP A 102 20.10 -2.86 21.43
CA ASP A 102 18.97 -2.82 22.37
C ASP A 102 17.64 -2.50 21.66
N ARG A 103 17.69 -2.27 20.34
CA ARG A 103 16.55 -2.00 19.46
C ARG A 103 15.81 -3.29 19.08
N ALA A 104 14.52 -3.17 18.79
CA ALA A 104 13.73 -4.27 18.26
C ALA A 104 14.23 -4.72 16.88
N SER A 105 14.14 -6.01 16.56
CA SER A 105 14.46 -6.47 15.20
C SER A 105 13.31 -6.20 14.23
N ALA A 106 13.61 -6.18 12.93
CA ALA A 106 12.58 -6.11 11.89
C ALA A 106 11.59 -7.29 11.98
N GLU A 107 12.05 -8.47 12.39
CA GLU A 107 11.21 -9.66 12.55
C GLU A 107 10.22 -9.50 13.71
N ASP A 108 10.67 -8.90 14.82
CA ASP A 108 9.81 -8.65 15.99
C ASP A 108 8.77 -7.57 15.70
N ILE A 109 9.15 -6.48 15.02
CA ILE A 109 8.22 -5.45 14.55
C ILE A 109 7.17 -6.06 13.62
N CYS A 110 7.56 -6.95 12.70
CA CYS A 110 6.64 -7.72 11.87
C CYS A 110 5.67 -8.58 12.72
N LYS A 111 6.16 -9.38 13.67
CA LYS A 111 5.32 -10.20 14.58
C LYS A 111 4.34 -9.34 15.38
N TRP A 112 4.80 -8.23 15.96
CA TRP A 112 3.97 -7.34 16.78
C TRP A 112 2.92 -6.61 15.94
N SER A 113 3.25 -6.22 14.70
CA SER A 113 2.29 -5.60 13.79
C SER A 113 1.24 -6.58 13.29
N ALA A 114 1.61 -7.83 13.00
CA ALA A 114 0.67 -8.90 12.69
C ALA A 114 -0.29 -9.19 13.87
N HIS A 115 0.24 -9.28 15.09
CA HIS A 115 -0.58 -9.41 16.30
C HIS A 115 -1.56 -8.24 16.47
N PHE A 116 -1.13 -7.00 16.22
CA PHE A 116 -2.02 -5.84 16.26
C PHE A 116 -3.14 -5.93 15.22
N LEU A 117 -2.83 -6.34 13.98
CA LEU A 117 -3.82 -6.50 12.92
C LEU A 117 -4.82 -7.64 13.19
N GLU A 118 -4.41 -8.70 13.90
CA GLU A 118 -5.28 -9.83 14.24
C GLU A 118 -6.12 -9.59 15.51
N LYS A 119 -5.53 -8.99 16.56
CA LYS A 119 -6.16 -8.87 17.90
C LYS A 119 -6.66 -7.47 18.22
N GLY A 120 -6.34 -6.45 17.40
CA GLY A 120 -6.66 -5.04 17.65
C GLY A 120 -5.81 -4.35 18.72
N PHE A 121 -4.82 -5.04 19.30
CA PHE A 121 -3.93 -4.47 20.31
C PHE A 121 -2.49 -5.00 20.20
N TRP A 122 -1.54 -4.18 20.65
CA TRP A 122 -0.11 -4.52 20.63
C TRP A 122 0.22 -5.55 21.74
N PRO A 123 1.13 -6.50 21.48
CA PRO A 123 1.59 -7.46 22.49
C PRO A 123 2.49 -6.80 23.56
N GLU A 124 2.80 -7.53 24.62
CA GLU A 124 3.64 -7.02 25.71
C GLU A 124 5.14 -7.13 25.41
N LEU A 125 5.85 -6.03 25.66
CA LEU A 125 7.26 -5.85 25.31
C LEU A 125 8.14 -6.03 26.55
N ILE A 126 8.04 -7.21 27.17
CA ILE A 126 8.65 -7.54 28.46
C ILE A 126 10.18 -7.38 28.40
N SER A 127 10.75 -6.66 29.38
CA SER A 127 12.18 -6.34 29.42
C SER A 127 12.94 -7.15 30.48
N LYS A 128 13.75 -8.11 30.01
CA LYS A 128 14.68 -8.97 30.77
C LYS A 128 14.03 -9.98 31.74
N GLN A 129 14.76 -11.08 31.95
CA GLN A 129 14.40 -12.19 32.84
C GLN A 129 15.00 -11.98 34.23
N GLU A 130 14.30 -12.45 35.25
CA GLU A 130 14.91 -13.15 36.39
C GLU A 130 14.31 -14.58 36.47
N PRO A 131 14.98 -15.55 37.12
CA PRO A 131 14.85 -16.96 36.74
C PRO A 131 13.73 -17.73 37.45
N SER A 132 12.99 -18.50 36.65
CA SER A 132 12.38 -19.81 36.90
C SER A 132 12.09 -20.27 38.35
N THR A 133 10.81 -20.56 38.59
CA THR A 133 10.38 -21.82 39.25
C THR A 133 9.22 -22.44 38.47
N THR A 134 9.32 -23.75 38.22
CA THR A 134 8.31 -24.58 37.51
C THR A 134 7.31 -25.20 38.50
N PRO A 135 6.25 -25.94 38.08
CA PRO A 135 4.94 -25.79 38.68
C PRO A 135 4.62 -26.78 39.81
N ALA A 136 3.73 -26.35 40.70
CA ALA A 136 2.96 -27.23 41.59
C ALA A 136 1.47 -27.17 41.20
N GLN A 137 0.82 -28.33 41.15
CA GLN A 137 -0.64 -28.44 40.98
C GLN A 137 -1.33 -28.23 42.32
N MET A 138 -2.57 -27.71 42.33
CA MET A 138 -3.75 -28.42 42.87
C MET A 138 -5.03 -27.57 42.83
N GLN A 139 -5.97 -28.04 42.01
CA GLN A 139 -7.43 -28.12 42.19
C GLN A 139 -8.26 -26.94 42.73
N GLU A 140 -9.32 -26.70 41.96
CA GLU A 140 -10.60 -26.02 42.23
C GLU A 140 -11.31 -26.58 43.49
N PRO A 141 -12.31 -25.86 44.04
CA PRO A 141 -13.67 -26.13 43.56
C PRO A 141 -14.55 -24.90 43.30
N GLU A 142 -15.62 -25.14 42.54
CA GLU A 142 -16.66 -24.19 42.13
C GLU A 142 -17.65 -23.80 43.27
N ASN A 143 -18.63 -22.95 42.89
CA ASN A 143 -19.98 -22.80 43.46
C ASN A 143 -20.12 -21.92 44.73
N GLN A 144 -21.19 -21.12 44.90
CA GLN A 144 -22.38 -20.94 44.04
C GLN A 144 -22.96 -19.51 44.12
N GLN A 145 -23.91 -19.21 43.23
CA GLN A 145 -24.62 -17.93 43.13
C GLN A 145 -25.60 -17.70 44.30
N PHE A 146 -25.88 -16.44 44.66
CA PHE A 146 -27.25 -16.01 44.98
C PHE A 146 -27.46 -14.51 44.68
N GLN A 147 -28.73 -14.08 44.61
CA GLN A 147 -29.16 -12.84 43.95
C GLN A 147 -29.44 -11.66 44.91
N ASN A 148 -29.42 -10.46 44.31
CA ASN A 148 -30.03 -9.20 44.74
C ASN A 148 -31.04 -9.26 45.90
N GLN A 149 -30.92 -8.33 46.87
CA GLN A 149 -32.03 -7.40 47.14
C GLN A 149 -31.68 -6.09 47.88
N THR A 150 -32.52 -5.12 47.56
CA THR A 150 -32.69 -3.72 47.96
C THR A 150 -32.68 -3.34 49.46
N SER A 151 -32.31 -2.08 49.71
CA SER A 151 -32.90 -1.16 50.71
C SER A 151 -32.66 -1.34 52.23
N GLY A 152 -31.62 -0.65 52.74
CA GLY A 152 -31.80 0.59 53.52
C GLY A 152 -32.18 0.55 55.02
N ILE A 153 -31.73 1.61 55.72
CA ILE A 153 -32.27 2.16 56.99
C ILE A 153 -32.03 1.32 58.27
N ASN A 154 -30.94 1.60 59.00
CA ASN A 154 -31.01 2.32 60.30
C ASN A 154 -29.65 2.65 60.93
N SER A 155 -29.66 3.56 61.90
CA SER A 155 -28.61 3.82 62.89
C SER A 155 -28.54 2.68 63.95
N THR A 156 -27.66 2.63 64.96
CA THR A 156 -27.07 3.71 65.79
C THR A 156 -25.86 3.19 66.58
N THR A 157 -24.83 4.00 66.81
CA THR A 157 -24.10 4.01 68.11
C THR A 157 -23.30 5.29 68.30
N ASP A 158 -23.57 5.95 69.43
CA ASP A 158 -22.98 7.19 69.93
C ASP A 158 -21.45 7.17 70.15
N PHE A 159 -20.81 8.34 70.11
CA PHE A 159 -20.25 8.97 71.33
C PHE A 159 -19.94 10.47 71.16
N GLN A 160 -19.80 11.18 72.29
CA GLN A 160 -19.60 12.63 72.44
C GLN A 160 -18.20 12.96 73.01
N LEU A 161 -17.61 14.15 72.93
CA LEU A 161 -17.98 15.52 72.43
C LEU A 161 -16.65 16.13 71.84
N PRO A 162 -16.29 17.46 71.80
CA PRO A 162 -16.92 18.72 72.22
C PRO A 162 -17.26 19.69 71.06
N VAL A 163 -17.68 20.93 71.39
CA VAL A 163 -17.88 22.05 70.45
C VAL A 163 -16.94 23.21 70.81
N THR A 164 -16.33 23.88 69.82
CA THR A 164 -15.69 25.19 69.99
C THR A 164 -16.14 26.15 68.87
N PRO A 165 -16.38 27.45 69.16
CA PRO A 165 -16.88 28.39 68.17
C PRO A 165 -15.76 28.94 67.28
N LEU A 166 -16.00 28.94 65.96
CA LEU A 166 -15.13 29.60 64.98
C LEU A 166 -15.27 31.13 65.06
N PRO A 167 -14.17 31.91 65.04
CA PRO A 167 -14.23 33.36 64.96
C PRO A 167 -14.68 33.81 63.56
N ASN A 168 -15.55 34.82 63.53
CA ASN A 168 -16.16 35.36 62.32
C ASN A 168 -15.10 36.09 61.47
N GLN A 169 -14.91 35.71 60.20
CA GLN A 169 -14.06 36.43 59.25
C GLN A 169 -14.86 36.90 58.03
N SER A 170 -14.81 38.20 57.76
CA SER A 170 -15.47 38.84 56.64
C SER A 170 -14.77 38.50 55.31
N ILE A 171 -15.55 38.14 54.30
CA ILE A 171 -15.05 37.87 52.96
C ILE A 171 -14.64 39.20 52.31
N SER A 172 -13.34 39.45 52.20
CA SER A 172 -12.80 40.52 51.37
C SER A 172 -12.94 40.16 49.89
N SER A 173 -13.56 41.03 49.11
CA SER A 173 -13.85 40.79 47.69
C SER A 173 -12.63 41.01 46.80
N MET A 174 -12.12 39.93 46.21
CA MET A 174 -11.17 40.04 45.09
C MET A 174 -11.90 40.48 43.81
N PRO A 175 -11.35 41.41 43.01
CA PRO A 175 -11.98 41.85 41.77
C PRO A 175 -11.93 40.75 40.70
N PHE A 176 -13.08 40.38 40.14
CA PHE A 176 -13.19 39.34 39.13
C PHE A 176 -12.60 39.81 37.79
N GLN A 177 -11.40 39.33 37.43
CA GLN A 177 -10.68 39.79 36.25
C GLN A 177 -11.33 39.25 34.96
N LYS A 178 -12.12 40.10 34.30
CA LYS A 178 -12.99 39.73 33.18
C LYS A 178 -12.17 39.31 31.95
N ALA A 179 -12.22 38.02 31.61
CA ALA A 179 -11.48 37.47 30.47
C ALA A 179 -11.88 38.15 29.14
N ASN A 180 -10.89 38.57 28.36
CA ASN A 180 -11.08 39.46 27.22
C ASN A 180 -11.31 38.66 25.92
N PRO A 181 -12.52 38.69 25.30
CA PRO A 181 -12.92 37.68 24.30
C PRO A 181 -12.18 37.77 22.96
N ALA A 182 -11.56 38.90 22.63
CA ALA A 182 -10.93 39.12 21.32
C ALA A 182 -9.73 38.19 21.01
N GLN A 183 -8.98 37.76 22.03
CA GLN A 183 -7.77 36.93 21.85
C GLN A 183 -8.09 35.48 21.42
N ASN A 184 -9.24 34.94 21.82
CA ASN A 184 -9.57 33.53 21.61
C ASN A 184 -10.03 33.19 20.17
N GLY A 185 -10.42 34.19 19.37
CA GLY A 185 -10.86 34.00 17.98
C GLY A 185 -9.72 33.58 17.05
N ALA A 186 -8.67 34.40 16.98
CA ALA A 186 -7.53 34.19 16.09
C ALA A 186 -6.77 32.87 16.39
N HIS A 187 -6.65 32.51 17.66
CA HIS A 187 -5.94 31.30 18.06
C HIS A 187 -6.71 30.01 17.71
N ARG A 188 -8.05 30.08 17.62
CA ARG A 188 -8.87 28.98 17.08
C ARG A 188 -8.77 28.88 15.55
N SER A 189 -8.82 29.99 14.82
CA SER A 189 -8.75 29.97 13.35
C SER A 189 -7.41 29.46 12.82
N LEU A 190 -6.29 29.84 13.47
CA LEU A 190 -4.96 29.37 13.06
C LEU A 190 -4.78 27.86 13.27
N ASN A 191 -5.29 27.32 14.38
CA ASN A 191 -5.28 25.88 14.63
C ASN A 191 -6.19 25.13 13.66
N PHE A 192 -7.39 25.65 13.36
CA PHE A 192 -8.28 25.08 12.35
C PHE A 192 -7.62 25.03 10.97
N ALA A 193 -6.95 26.10 10.55
CA ALA A 193 -6.22 26.14 9.27
C ALA A 193 -5.11 25.08 9.18
N LYS A 194 -4.38 24.82 10.27
CA LYS A 194 -3.40 23.73 10.35
C LYS A 194 -4.06 22.36 10.23
N TRP A 195 -5.13 22.09 10.99
CA TRP A 195 -5.87 20.82 10.90
C TRP A 195 -6.46 20.59 9.50
N ALA A 196 -6.99 21.63 8.85
CA ALA A 196 -7.46 21.57 7.46
C ALA A 196 -6.31 21.28 6.48
N MET A 197 -5.12 21.86 6.69
CA MET A 197 -3.92 21.56 5.90
C MET A 197 -3.44 20.11 6.08
N TYR A 198 -3.38 19.60 7.31
CA TYR A 198 -3.02 18.20 7.56
C TYR A 198 -4.05 17.24 6.95
N ALA A 199 -5.35 17.52 7.08
CA ALA A 199 -6.41 16.74 6.45
C ALA A 199 -6.31 16.77 4.92
N PHE A 200 -6.01 17.92 4.32
CA PHE A 200 -5.78 18.05 2.88
C PHE A 200 -4.55 17.23 2.43
N LEU A 201 -3.42 17.31 3.14
CA LEU A 201 -2.21 16.55 2.82
C LEU A 201 -2.44 15.04 2.96
N PHE A 202 -3.19 14.60 3.97
CA PHE A 202 -3.58 13.20 4.16
C PHE A 202 -4.49 12.71 3.02
N LEU A 203 -5.52 13.47 2.66
CA LEU A 203 -6.41 13.15 1.54
C LEU A 203 -5.68 13.15 0.19
N ALA A 204 -4.74 14.08 -0.02
CA ALA A 204 -3.87 14.10 -1.20
C ALA A 204 -2.92 12.89 -1.24
N GLY A 205 -2.39 12.46 -0.09
CA GLY A 205 -1.59 11.24 0.05
C GLY A 205 -2.40 9.98 -0.29
N LEU A 206 -3.61 9.85 0.26
CA LEU A 206 -4.53 8.76 -0.09
C LEU A 206 -4.91 8.78 -1.58
N TRP A 207 -5.15 9.96 -2.16
CA TRP A 207 -5.43 10.13 -3.58
C TRP A 207 -4.23 9.73 -4.46
N LEU A 208 -3.01 10.08 -4.06
CA LEU A 208 -1.78 9.70 -4.76
C LEU A 208 -1.52 8.19 -4.69
N ILE A 209 -1.69 7.56 -3.53
CA ILE A 209 -1.60 6.10 -3.36
C ILE A 209 -2.65 5.40 -4.25
N LYS A 210 -3.89 5.86 -4.21
CA LYS A 210 -5.00 5.39 -5.06
C LYS A 210 -4.64 5.49 -6.55
N PHE A 211 -4.11 6.63 -7.00
CA PHE A 211 -3.66 6.86 -8.37
C PHE A 211 -2.53 5.91 -8.79
N ILE A 212 -1.52 5.71 -7.93
CA ILE A 212 -0.41 4.78 -8.16
C ILE A 212 -0.92 3.35 -8.31
N LEU A 213 -1.83 2.90 -7.42
CA LEU A 213 -2.42 1.56 -7.47
C LEU A 213 -3.23 1.34 -8.77
N ILE A 214 -4.12 2.28 -9.13
CA ILE A 214 -4.90 2.22 -10.39
C ILE A 214 -3.97 2.09 -11.60
N ARG A 215 -2.93 2.94 -11.67
CA ARG A 215 -1.99 2.96 -12.79
C ARG A 215 -1.16 1.66 -12.87
N ASN A 216 -0.75 1.11 -11.73
CA ASN A 216 -0.01 -0.13 -11.67
C ASN A 216 -0.86 -1.33 -12.10
N PHE A 217 -2.06 -1.50 -11.52
CA PHE A 217 -2.97 -2.59 -11.88
C PHE A 217 -3.42 -2.50 -13.34
N SER A 218 -3.67 -1.29 -13.87
CA SER A 218 -4.09 -1.10 -15.27
C SER A 218 -2.97 -1.45 -16.25
N ARG A 219 -1.72 -0.99 -16.01
CA ARG A 219 -0.55 -1.35 -16.84
C ARG A 219 -0.32 -2.86 -16.87
N GLU A 220 -0.42 -3.50 -15.71
CA GLU A 220 -0.18 -4.93 -15.54
C GLU A 220 -1.35 -5.80 -16.05
N ALA A 221 -2.56 -5.23 -16.12
CA ALA A 221 -3.69 -5.81 -16.85
C ALA A 221 -3.51 -5.70 -18.38
N ASP A 222 -3.08 -4.54 -18.88
CA ASP A 222 -2.79 -4.31 -20.30
C ASP A 222 -1.70 -5.27 -20.82
N LEU A 223 -0.66 -5.54 -20.00
CA LEU A 223 0.38 -6.52 -20.32
C LEU A 223 -0.14 -7.96 -20.41
N GLN A 224 -1.03 -8.39 -19.52
CA GLN A 224 -1.64 -9.73 -19.61
C GLN A 224 -2.70 -9.82 -20.71
N PHE A 225 -3.42 -8.73 -20.99
CA PHE A 225 -4.35 -8.66 -22.12
C PHE A 225 -3.60 -8.84 -23.44
N ALA A 226 -2.50 -8.11 -23.65
CA ALA A 226 -1.66 -8.24 -24.84
C ALA A 226 -1.10 -9.66 -25.04
N LYS A 227 -0.81 -10.39 -23.96
CA LYS A 227 -0.37 -11.80 -23.99
C LYS A 227 -1.47 -12.82 -24.33
N GLY A 228 -2.75 -12.42 -24.32
CA GLY A 228 -3.90 -13.33 -24.45
C GLY A 228 -4.38 -13.94 -23.13
N ASN A 229 -3.78 -13.55 -21.99
CA ASN A 229 -4.13 -14.05 -20.64
C ASN A 229 -5.37 -13.33 -20.09
N ILE A 230 -6.50 -13.43 -20.80
CA ILE A 230 -7.70 -12.60 -20.56
C ILE A 230 -8.26 -12.76 -19.14
N THR A 231 -8.23 -13.97 -18.56
CA THR A 231 -8.68 -14.22 -17.18
C THR A 231 -7.89 -13.40 -16.15
N GLU A 232 -6.57 -13.34 -16.32
CA GLU A 232 -5.68 -12.60 -15.41
C GLU A 232 -5.76 -11.09 -15.66
N ALA A 233 -5.86 -10.69 -16.93
CA ALA A 233 -6.13 -9.30 -17.31
C ALA A 233 -7.44 -8.78 -16.70
N ARG A 234 -8.52 -9.56 -16.80
CA ARG A 234 -9.83 -9.26 -16.18
C ARG A 234 -9.71 -9.10 -14.66
N ALA A 235 -9.02 -10.01 -13.99
CA ALA A 235 -8.81 -9.93 -12.54
C ALA A 235 -8.02 -8.66 -12.14
N LYS A 236 -7.06 -8.22 -12.96
CA LYS A 236 -6.28 -6.99 -12.73
C LYS A 236 -7.08 -5.72 -13.06
N TYR A 237 -7.89 -5.70 -14.11
CA TYR A 237 -8.82 -4.59 -14.37
C TYR A 237 -9.92 -4.47 -13.30
N LEU A 238 -10.46 -5.59 -12.79
CA LEU A 238 -11.41 -5.58 -11.67
C LEU A 238 -10.78 -4.98 -10.40
N LYS A 239 -9.52 -5.29 -10.11
CA LYS A 239 -8.76 -4.62 -9.03
C LYS A 239 -8.63 -3.12 -9.28
N ALA A 240 -8.29 -2.69 -10.50
CA ALA A 240 -8.22 -1.26 -10.84
C ALA A 240 -9.58 -0.54 -10.72
N ALA A 241 -10.67 -1.19 -11.14
CA ALA A 241 -12.04 -0.67 -11.07
C ALA A 241 -12.55 -0.53 -9.63
N TRP A 242 -12.13 -1.40 -8.69
CA TRP A 242 -12.44 -1.23 -7.27
C TRP A 242 -11.94 0.11 -6.69
N PHE A 243 -10.82 0.63 -7.24
CA PHE A 243 -10.32 1.97 -6.89
C PHE A 243 -10.87 3.08 -7.80
N SER A 244 -11.59 2.80 -8.90
CA SER A 244 -11.85 3.81 -9.93
C SER A 244 -13.13 3.57 -10.72
N ASP A 245 -13.98 4.61 -10.74
CA ASP A 245 -15.18 4.66 -11.55
C ASP A 245 -14.94 4.95 -13.05
N ASP A 246 -13.68 5.00 -13.53
CA ASP A 246 -13.37 5.28 -14.94
C ASP A 246 -14.02 4.27 -15.89
N ASP A 247 -14.93 4.76 -16.73
CA ASP A 247 -15.66 3.99 -17.74
C ASP A 247 -14.75 3.27 -18.73
N LYS A 248 -13.51 3.75 -18.93
CA LYS A 248 -12.50 3.04 -19.74
C LYS A 248 -12.05 1.75 -19.10
N ILE A 249 -11.92 1.72 -17.77
CA ILE A 249 -11.55 0.50 -17.02
C ILE A 249 -12.75 -0.44 -17.00
N LYS A 250 -13.97 0.07 -16.75
CA LYS A 250 -15.22 -0.70 -16.82
C LYS A 250 -15.42 -1.34 -18.21
N SER A 251 -15.19 -0.58 -19.28
CA SER A 251 -15.23 -1.07 -20.67
C SER A 251 -14.18 -2.17 -20.93
N LYS A 252 -12.95 -2.04 -20.42
CA LYS A 252 -11.95 -3.12 -20.51
C LYS A 252 -12.34 -4.39 -19.74
N VAL A 253 -12.96 -4.27 -18.55
CA VAL A 253 -13.54 -5.42 -17.83
C VAL A 253 -14.62 -6.10 -18.65
N GLU A 254 -15.49 -5.34 -19.31
CA GLU A 254 -16.57 -5.87 -20.14
C GLU A 254 -16.03 -6.59 -21.39
N VAL A 255 -15.09 -5.99 -22.13
CA VAL A 255 -14.43 -6.65 -23.27
C VAL A 255 -13.77 -7.97 -22.85
N CYS A 256 -13.07 -8.00 -21.71
CA CYS A 256 -12.52 -9.24 -21.17
C CYS A 256 -13.59 -10.27 -20.79
N THR A 257 -14.77 -9.83 -20.32
CA THR A 257 -15.89 -10.72 -19.97
C THR A 257 -16.49 -11.36 -21.23
N GLN A 258 -16.78 -10.55 -22.25
CA GLN A 258 -17.29 -11.01 -23.54
C GLN A 258 -16.32 -11.97 -24.25
N LEU A 259 -15.01 -11.70 -24.19
CA LEU A 259 -13.98 -12.58 -24.75
C LEU A 259 -13.97 -13.96 -24.06
N LEU A 260 -14.07 -14.01 -22.73
CA LEU A 260 -14.09 -15.27 -21.96
C LEU A 260 -15.40 -16.06 -22.10
N GLN A 261 -16.52 -15.38 -22.35
CA GLN A 261 -17.82 -16.02 -22.56
C GLN A 261 -17.90 -16.65 -23.96
N ASN A 262 -17.48 -15.92 -24.99
CA ASN A 262 -17.67 -16.33 -26.39
C ASN A 262 -16.55 -17.27 -26.91
N TYR A 263 -15.34 -17.19 -26.35
CA TYR A 263 -14.18 -17.92 -26.84
C TYR A 263 -13.54 -18.80 -25.76
N LYS A 264 -13.17 -20.02 -26.16
CA LYS A 264 -12.47 -21.01 -25.34
C LYS A 264 -11.00 -20.63 -25.12
N GLN A 265 -10.40 -19.95 -26.09
CA GLN A 265 -9.03 -19.46 -26.03
C GLN A 265 -8.87 -18.18 -26.84
N VAL A 266 -8.06 -17.25 -26.32
CA VAL A 266 -7.59 -16.05 -27.03
C VAL A 266 -6.06 -16.12 -27.09
N GLY A 267 -5.48 -15.81 -28.26
CA GLY A 267 -4.04 -15.76 -28.49
C GLY A 267 -3.41 -14.40 -28.18
N LEU A 268 -2.14 -14.25 -28.52
CA LEU A 268 -1.42 -12.98 -28.40
C LEU A 268 -2.05 -11.89 -29.29
N PHE A 269 -2.06 -10.64 -28.82
CA PHE A 269 -2.46 -9.49 -29.64
C PHE A 269 -1.27 -8.96 -30.46
N ALA A 270 -1.20 -9.36 -31.73
CA ALA A 270 -0.24 -8.84 -32.71
C ALA A 270 -0.91 -7.78 -33.60
N LYS A 271 -0.25 -6.61 -33.79
CA LYS A 271 -0.72 -5.51 -34.66
C LYS A 271 -2.24 -5.18 -34.48
N GLY A 272 -2.70 -5.15 -33.23
CA GLY A 272 -4.08 -4.81 -32.84
C GLY A 272 -5.14 -5.93 -32.92
N ARG A 273 -4.74 -7.17 -33.25
CA ARG A 273 -5.64 -8.34 -33.39
C ARG A 273 -5.12 -9.56 -32.63
N ALA A 274 -6.03 -10.39 -32.13
CA ALA A 274 -5.74 -11.70 -31.57
C ALA A 274 -6.50 -12.80 -32.33
N LYS A 275 -5.90 -13.98 -32.41
CA LYS A 275 -6.59 -15.21 -32.84
C LYS A 275 -7.50 -15.69 -31.71
N VAL A 276 -8.69 -16.18 -32.03
CA VAL A 276 -9.63 -16.77 -31.06
C VAL A 276 -10.09 -18.15 -31.50
N ILE A 277 -10.40 -19.01 -30.53
CA ILE A 277 -10.96 -20.34 -30.75
C ILE A 277 -12.32 -20.40 -30.04
N THR A 278 -13.38 -20.75 -30.76
CA THR A 278 -14.74 -20.90 -30.21
C THR A 278 -14.85 -22.13 -29.31
N GLN A 279 -15.96 -22.22 -28.55
CA GLN A 279 -16.30 -23.48 -27.85
C GLN A 279 -16.44 -24.67 -28.82
N THR A 280 -16.85 -24.41 -30.07
CA THR A 280 -16.93 -25.37 -31.19
C THR A 280 -15.60 -25.62 -31.91
N GLN A 281 -14.47 -25.25 -31.31
CA GLN A 281 -13.09 -25.43 -31.83
C GLN A 281 -12.80 -24.74 -33.18
N LYS A 282 -13.68 -23.86 -33.66
CA LYS A 282 -13.43 -23.08 -34.89
C LYS A 282 -12.56 -21.88 -34.58
N THR A 283 -11.70 -21.50 -35.53
CA THR A 283 -10.80 -20.35 -35.42
C THR A 283 -11.38 -19.11 -36.11
N GLY A 284 -11.36 -17.99 -35.41
CA GLY A 284 -11.62 -16.64 -35.94
C GLY A 284 -10.60 -15.64 -35.38
N TYR A 285 -10.82 -14.35 -35.61
CA TYR A 285 -9.91 -13.30 -35.14
C TYR A 285 -10.68 -12.05 -34.68
N VAL A 286 -10.26 -11.46 -33.56
CA VAL A 286 -10.88 -10.29 -32.92
C VAL A 286 -9.91 -9.11 -32.85
N ASN A 287 -10.44 -7.88 -32.76
CA ASN A 287 -9.65 -6.71 -32.38
C ASN A 287 -9.56 -6.56 -30.85
N GLN A 288 -8.80 -5.55 -30.38
CA GLN A 288 -8.66 -5.24 -28.95
C GLN A 288 -9.96 -4.82 -28.23
N ALA A 289 -11.05 -4.57 -28.95
CA ALA A 289 -12.38 -4.30 -28.40
C ALA A 289 -13.28 -5.56 -28.36
N GLY A 290 -12.72 -6.75 -28.61
CA GLY A 290 -13.47 -8.03 -28.65
C GLY A 290 -14.31 -8.23 -29.92
N ILE A 291 -14.36 -7.25 -30.81
CA ILE A 291 -15.17 -7.29 -32.03
C ILE A 291 -14.53 -8.25 -33.03
N LEU A 292 -15.32 -9.22 -33.51
CA LEU A 292 -14.92 -10.17 -34.53
C LEU A 292 -14.61 -9.44 -35.85
N LYS A 293 -13.46 -9.77 -36.46
CA LYS A 293 -12.97 -9.18 -37.72
C LYS A 293 -12.67 -10.20 -38.81
N VAL A 294 -12.66 -11.48 -38.45
CA VAL A 294 -12.58 -12.62 -39.38
C VAL A 294 -13.51 -13.67 -38.81
N ASP A 295 -14.47 -14.14 -39.60
CA ASP A 295 -15.48 -15.07 -39.10
C ASP A 295 -14.86 -16.41 -38.65
N THR A 296 -15.52 -17.03 -37.67
CA THR A 296 -15.20 -18.33 -37.08
C THR A 296 -15.57 -19.50 -38.00
N ALA A 297 -15.32 -19.36 -39.31
CA ALA A 297 -15.63 -20.36 -40.33
C ALA A 297 -14.54 -21.45 -40.47
N PHE A 298 -13.31 -21.15 -40.02
CA PHE A 298 -12.13 -21.97 -40.30
C PHE A 298 -11.89 -23.05 -39.23
N ALA A 299 -11.35 -24.20 -39.63
CA ALA A 299 -10.92 -25.26 -38.72
C ALA A 299 -9.66 -24.87 -37.93
N GLY A 300 -8.83 -23.99 -38.49
CA GLY A 300 -7.67 -23.45 -37.78
C GLY A 300 -6.98 -22.31 -38.52
N GLY A 301 -6.01 -21.69 -37.85
CA GLY A 301 -5.20 -20.61 -38.42
C GLY A 301 -3.97 -20.24 -37.59
N ARG A 302 -3.03 -19.56 -38.25
CA ARG A 302 -1.82 -18.95 -37.66
C ARG A 302 -2.08 -17.48 -37.27
N GLU A 303 -1.12 -16.84 -36.64
CA GLU A 303 -1.23 -15.42 -36.27
C GLU A 303 -1.09 -14.49 -37.51
N PHE A 304 -1.50 -13.23 -37.34
CA PHE A 304 -1.40 -12.22 -38.40
C PHE A 304 0.05 -11.73 -38.56
N ILE A 305 0.65 -12.00 -39.71
CA ILE A 305 1.96 -11.49 -40.12
C ILE A 305 1.73 -10.50 -41.26
N ASP A 306 2.21 -9.28 -41.11
CA ASP A 306 2.15 -8.21 -42.13
C ASP A 306 0.79 -7.98 -42.80
N GLY A 307 -0.30 -8.19 -42.05
CA GLY A 307 -1.67 -7.94 -42.48
C GLY A 307 -2.39 -9.15 -43.08
N ILE A 308 -1.71 -10.29 -43.18
CA ILE A 308 -2.28 -11.56 -43.66
C ILE A 308 -2.17 -12.67 -42.60
N ALA A 309 -3.09 -13.63 -42.63
CA ALA A 309 -3.04 -14.82 -41.79
C ALA A 309 -3.35 -16.06 -42.63
N MET A 310 -2.59 -17.14 -42.42
CA MET A 310 -2.85 -18.44 -43.04
C MET A 310 -3.91 -19.19 -42.23
N VAL A 311 -4.95 -19.67 -42.91
CA VAL A 311 -6.10 -20.41 -42.36
C VAL A 311 -6.27 -21.75 -43.07
N PHE A 312 -7.06 -22.67 -42.51
CA PHE A 312 -7.43 -23.92 -43.17
C PHE A 312 -8.86 -24.37 -42.87
N ASN A 313 -9.46 -25.12 -43.80
CA ASN A 313 -10.78 -25.75 -43.65
C ASN A 313 -10.69 -27.13 -42.96
N ASN A 314 -11.84 -27.79 -42.77
CA ASN A 314 -11.91 -29.12 -42.13
C ASN A 314 -11.06 -30.17 -42.89
N ASP A 315 -11.03 -30.05 -44.21
CA ASP A 315 -10.35 -30.93 -45.16
C ASP A 315 -8.82 -30.68 -45.23
N ARG A 316 -8.29 -29.86 -44.32
CA ARG A 316 -6.88 -29.43 -44.22
C ARG A 316 -6.35 -28.70 -45.45
N GLN A 317 -7.23 -28.12 -46.25
CA GLN A 317 -6.85 -27.23 -47.35
C GLN A 317 -6.58 -25.82 -46.80
N TYR A 318 -5.42 -25.28 -47.16
CA TYR A 318 -4.91 -24.00 -46.68
C TYR A 318 -5.32 -22.85 -47.61
N GLY A 319 -5.53 -21.68 -47.01
CA GLY A 319 -5.79 -20.40 -47.65
C GLY A 319 -5.19 -19.24 -46.85
N ILE A 320 -5.37 -18.01 -47.34
CA ILE A 320 -4.88 -16.78 -46.69
C ILE A 320 -6.01 -15.76 -46.61
N VAL A 321 -6.25 -15.23 -45.41
CA VAL A 321 -7.17 -14.10 -45.16
C VAL A 321 -6.41 -12.79 -44.95
N ASN A 322 -7.05 -11.68 -45.32
CA ASN A 322 -6.58 -10.33 -45.01
C ASN A 322 -7.08 -9.84 -43.64
N THR A 323 -6.67 -8.62 -43.27
CA THR A 323 -7.05 -7.90 -42.04
C THR A 323 -8.56 -7.74 -41.78
N GLN A 324 -9.40 -7.92 -42.79
CA GLN A 324 -10.86 -7.79 -42.77
C GLN A 324 -11.59 -9.15 -42.93
N GLY A 325 -10.84 -10.26 -42.93
CA GLY A 325 -11.39 -11.62 -43.08
C GLY A 325 -11.72 -12.06 -44.50
N LEU A 326 -11.42 -11.23 -45.50
CA LEU A 326 -11.57 -11.61 -46.91
C LEU A 326 -10.44 -12.57 -47.30
N LEU A 327 -10.77 -13.67 -47.97
CA LEU A 327 -9.79 -14.61 -48.51
C LEU A 327 -9.05 -13.97 -49.70
N ILE A 328 -7.74 -13.77 -49.55
CA ILE A 328 -6.82 -13.43 -50.65
C ILE A 328 -6.50 -14.69 -51.45
N VAL A 329 -6.35 -15.82 -50.75
CA VAL A 329 -6.12 -17.15 -51.33
C VAL A 329 -7.17 -18.09 -50.76
N PRO A 330 -8.02 -18.74 -51.59
CA PRO A 330 -9.06 -19.64 -51.10
C PRO A 330 -8.47 -20.90 -50.46
N CYS A 331 -9.21 -21.51 -49.54
CA CYS A 331 -8.81 -22.74 -48.84
C CYS A 331 -8.91 -23.97 -49.77
N GLN A 332 -7.96 -24.10 -50.71
CA GLN A 332 -7.92 -25.21 -51.68
C GLN A 332 -6.56 -25.89 -51.80
N TYR A 333 -5.50 -25.34 -51.19
CA TYR A 333 -4.12 -25.77 -51.36
C TYR A 333 -3.69 -26.79 -50.30
N ARG A 334 -2.82 -27.73 -50.66
CA ARG A 334 -2.25 -28.74 -49.76
C ARG A 334 -1.21 -28.16 -48.80
N SER A 335 -0.43 -27.18 -49.27
CA SER A 335 0.47 -26.40 -48.41
C SER A 335 0.61 -24.97 -48.92
N ILE A 336 0.97 -24.07 -48.01
CA ILE A 336 1.25 -22.66 -48.28
C ILE A 336 2.50 -22.28 -47.51
N GLN A 337 3.50 -21.72 -48.20
CA GLN A 337 4.73 -21.22 -47.60
C GLN A 337 4.90 -19.73 -47.87
N ILE A 338 4.98 -18.91 -46.83
CA ILE A 338 5.27 -17.48 -46.92
C ILE A 338 6.80 -17.29 -46.76
N LYS A 339 7.44 -16.68 -47.75
CA LYS A 339 8.87 -16.35 -47.76
C LYS A 339 9.08 -14.86 -47.46
N ASN A 340 10.27 -14.54 -46.95
CA ASN A 340 10.69 -13.15 -46.71
C ASN A 340 10.52 -12.31 -47.99
N GLY A 341 9.91 -11.12 -47.87
CA GLY A 341 9.59 -10.25 -49.01
C GLY A 341 8.20 -10.44 -49.63
N GLY A 342 7.28 -11.13 -48.96
CA GLY A 342 5.86 -11.21 -49.36
C GLY A 342 5.56 -12.20 -50.49
N GLN A 343 6.52 -13.05 -50.86
CA GLN A 343 6.28 -14.16 -51.79
C GLN A 343 5.61 -15.32 -51.07
N VAL A 344 4.55 -15.87 -51.67
CA VAL A 344 3.80 -17.01 -51.19
C VAL A 344 3.87 -18.13 -52.22
N VAL A 345 4.43 -19.27 -51.82
CA VAL A 345 4.45 -20.51 -52.62
C VAL A 345 3.21 -21.33 -52.26
N LEU A 346 2.48 -21.77 -53.29
CA LEU A 346 1.25 -22.56 -53.18
C LEU A 346 1.48 -23.97 -53.75
N GLU A 347 1.06 -25.01 -53.01
CA GLU A 347 1.15 -26.42 -53.40
C GLU A 347 -0.25 -27.05 -53.45
N ASP A 348 -0.57 -27.85 -54.47
CA ASP A 348 -1.81 -28.61 -54.57
C ASP A 348 -1.59 -30.12 -54.36
N GLN A 349 -2.42 -30.98 -54.96
CA GLN A 349 -2.26 -32.43 -54.91
C GLN A 349 -1.27 -32.98 -55.96
N LYS A 350 -0.85 -32.15 -56.93
CA LYS A 350 0.02 -32.51 -58.07
C LYS A 350 1.43 -31.93 -57.94
N GLY A 351 1.60 -30.81 -57.25
CA GLY A 351 2.91 -30.25 -56.93
C GLY A 351 2.87 -28.77 -56.53
N ILE A 352 3.98 -28.07 -56.74
CA ILE A 352 4.04 -26.61 -56.57
C ILE A 352 3.33 -25.96 -57.75
N VAL A 353 2.33 -25.12 -57.48
CA VAL A 353 1.45 -24.52 -58.49
C VAL A 353 1.85 -23.09 -58.84
N GLU A 354 2.12 -22.25 -57.84
CA GLU A 354 2.25 -20.81 -58.05
C GLU A 354 3.14 -20.14 -57.01
N ILE A 355 3.81 -19.04 -57.40
CA ILE A 355 4.47 -18.11 -56.50
C ILE A 355 3.81 -16.74 -56.66
N ARG A 356 2.89 -16.38 -55.76
CA ARG A 356 2.25 -15.05 -55.74
C ARG A 356 3.05 -14.09 -54.88
N LYS A 357 3.22 -12.84 -55.32
CA LYS A 357 3.61 -11.76 -54.41
C LYS A 357 2.34 -11.10 -53.87
N ILE A 358 2.17 -11.09 -52.55
CA ILE A 358 1.11 -10.31 -51.90
C ILE A 358 1.72 -8.93 -51.59
N ASN A 359 1.10 -7.88 -52.16
CA ASN A 359 1.37 -6.47 -51.89
C ASN A 359 0.23 -5.91 -51.01
#